data_AF-A0A6G3XH52-F1
#
_entry.id   AF-A0A6G3XH52-F1
#
_cell.length_a   1.000
_cell.length_b   1.000
_cell.length_c   1.000
_cell.angle_alpha   90.00
_cell.angle_beta   90.00
_cell.angle_gamma   90.00
#
_symmetry.space_group_name_H-M   'P 1'
#
loop_
_entity.id
_entity.type
_entity.pdbx_description
1 polymer ?
#
loop_
_entity_poly.entity_id
_entity_poly.type
_entity_poly.pdbx_seq_one_letter_code
_entity_poly.pdbx_strand_id
1 'polypeptide(L)'
;DGTVVSKDDGPRAGVTMEGVQGLKPVFRPDGLVTAGNCCPLNDGAAALVIMSDTKARELGLTPLARIVSTGVSGLSPEIMGYGPVEASKQALKRAGLTIDDID
;
A
#
# COMPACT_ATOMS: atom_id res chain seq x y z
N ASP A 1 18.42 14.25 18.50
CA ASP A 1 19.52 13.72 19.34
C ASP A 1 20.49 12.84 18.55
N GLY A 2 20.19 12.50 17.28
CA GLY A 2 21.05 11.62 16.48
C GLY A 2 20.74 10.13 16.68
N THR A 3 19.66 9.80 17.38
CA THR A 3 19.19 8.43 17.54
C THR A 3 18.85 7.83 16.17
N VAL A 4 19.41 6.66 15.89
CA VAL A 4 19.16 5.93 14.65
C VAL A 4 17.77 5.29 14.72
N VAL A 5 16.95 5.57 13.71
CA VAL A 5 15.66 4.90 13.50
C VAL A 5 15.79 4.04 12.25
N SER A 6 15.73 2.72 12.42
CA SER A 6 15.98 1.75 11.35
C SER A 6 14.90 0.67 11.23
N LYS A 7 13.84 0.76 12.03
CA LYS A 7 12.75 -0.21 12.09
C LYS A 7 11.42 0.51 12.18
N ASP A 8 10.41 -0.02 11.50
CA ASP A 8 9.03 0.44 11.66
C ASP A 8 8.55 0.25 13.10
N ASP A 9 7.92 1.29 13.66
CA ASP A 9 7.40 1.33 15.02
C ASP A 9 5.88 1.11 15.09
N GLY A 10 5.19 1.12 13.95
CA GLY A 10 3.75 0.85 13.83
C GLY A 10 3.31 -0.57 14.21
N PRO A 11 4.04 -1.66 13.85
CA PRO A 11 3.65 -3.01 14.22
C PRO A 11 3.64 -3.26 15.73
N ARG A 12 2.50 -3.73 16.26
CA ARG A 12 2.32 -4.02 17.69
C ARG A 12 2.45 -5.53 17.95
N ALA A 13 3.56 -5.93 18.56
CA ALA A 13 3.75 -7.33 18.95
C ALA A 13 2.73 -7.74 20.05
N GLY A 14 2.26 -8.99 19.99
CA GLY A 14 1.34 -9.53 21.01
C GLY A 14 -0.13 -9.11 20.86
N VAL A 15 -0.54 -8.57 19.70
CA VAL A 15 -1.96 -8.35 19.39
C VAL A 15 -2.72 -9.68 19.49
N THR A 16 -3.82 -9.68 20.25
CA THR A 16 -4.73 -10.83 20.39
C THR A 16 -6.13 -10.44 19.91
N MET A 17 -6.94 -11.45 19.60
CA MET A 17 -8.32 -11.24 19.16
C MET A 17 -9.16 -10.57 20.27
N GLU A 18 -8.99 -11.03 21.51
CA GLU A 18 -9.68 -10.49 22.69
C GLU A 18 -9.31 -9.02 22.90
N GLY A 19 -8.03 -8.68 22.70
CA GLY A 19 -7.53 -7.32 22.82
C GLY A 19 -8.14 -6.36 21.79
N VAL A 20 -8.28 -6.80 20.54
CA VAL A 20 -8.86 -5.94 19.48
C VAL A 20 -10.38 -5.87 19.54
N GLN A 21 -11.07 -6.91 20.01
CA GLN A 21 -12.54 -6.90 20.17
C GLN A 21 -13.02 -5.87 21.19
N GLY A 22 -12.22 -5.59 22.23
CA GLY A 22 -12.57 -4.59 23.25
C GLY A 22 -12.36 -3.13 22.83
N LEU A 23 -11.85 -2.88 21.62
CA LEU A 23 -11.55 -1.52 21.16
C LEU A 23 -12.82 -0.75 20.80
N LYS A 24 -12.90 0.50 21.24
CA LYS A 24 -14.02 1.39 20.93
C LYS A 24 -13.95 1.88 19.47
N PRO A 25 -15.11 2.04 18.80
CA PRO A 25 -15.17 2.70 17.50
C PRO A 25 -14.64 4.13 17.55
N VAL A 26 -13.96 4.59 16.49
CA VAL A 26 -13.26 5.89 16.49
C VAL A 26 -13.91 6.99 15.65
N PHE A 27 -14.88 6.66 14.80
CA PHE A 27 -15.54 7.65 13.91
C PHE A 27 -17.01 7.90 14.21
N ARG A 28 -17.74 6.90 14.72
CA ARG A 28 -19.16 7.01 15.09
C ARG A 28 -19.50 6.02 16.21
N PRO A 29 -20.49 6.31 17.08
CA PRO A 29 -20.80 5.49 18.25
C PRO A 29 -21.04 4.01 17.94
N ASP A 30 -21.86 3.72 16.91
CA ASP A 30 -22.20 2.36 16.47
C ASP A 30 -21.35 1.91 15.27
N GLY A 31 -20.10 2.38 15.19
CA GLY A 31 -19.18 2.08 14.10
C GLY A 31 -18.48 0.74 14.25
N LEU A 32 -17.87 0.27 13.16
CA LEU A 32 -17.05 -0.97 13.14
C LEU A 32 -15.54 -0.68 13.08
N VAL A 33 -15.16 0.56 12.76
CA VAL A 33 -13.76 0.94 12.60
C VAL A 33 -13.19 1.39 13.94
N THR A 34 -12.08 0.77 14.33
CA THR A 34 -11.36 0.99 15.58
C THR A 34 -9.90 1.29 15.29
N ALA A 35 -9.16 1.80 16.28
CA ALA A 35 -7.72 2.02 16.15
C ALA A 35 -6.89 0.72 15.91
N GLY A 36 -7.50 -0.46 16.06
CA GLY A 36 -6.86 -1.75 15.81
C GLY A 36 -7.06 -2.29 14.39
N ASN A 37 -8.02 -1.75 13.63
CA ASN A 37 -8.34 -2.22 12.27
C ASN A 37 -8.23 -1.13 11.18
N CYS A 38 -7.61 0.00 11.52
CA CYS A 38 -7.24 1.05 10.58
C CYS A 38 -5.76 1.40 10.70
N CYS A 39 -5.20 2.02 9.67
CA CYS A 39 -3.82 2.50 9.71
C CYS A 39 -3.65 3.61 10.77
N PRO A 40 -2.52 3.65 11.49
CA PRO A 40 -2.19 4.80 12.33
C PRO A 40 -1.76 6.00 11.49
N LEU A 41 -1.60 7.15 12.14
CA LEU A 41 -0.85 8.28 11.57
C LEU A 41 0.64 7.94 11.61
N ASN A 42 1.35 8.13 10.50
CA ASN A 42 2.77 7.78 10.37
C ASN A 42 3.54 8.92 9.71
N ASP A 43 4.83 9.02 10.01
CA ASP A 43 5.78 9.92 9.38
C ASP A 43 6.83 9.12 8.60
N GLY A 44 7.09 9.46 7.34
CA GLY A 44 8.06 8.75 6.52
C GLY A 44 8.23 9.30 5.12
N ALA A 45 9.31 8.88 4.45
CA ALA A 45 9.59 9.19 3.06
C ALA A 45 10.08 7.93 2.33
N ALA A 46 9.74 7.83 1.04
CA ALA A 46 10.21 6.78 0.15
C ALA A 46 10.63 7.39 -1.19
N ALA A 47 11.66 6.82 -1.83
CA ALA A 47 12.16 7.28 -3.12
C ALA A 47 12.55 6.09 -4.00
N LEU A 48 12.33 6.26 -5.31
CA LEU A 48 12.70 5.29 -6.34
C LEU A 48 13.42 6.05 -7.46
N VAL A 49 14.47 5.44 -8.00
CA VAL A 49 15.08 5.91 -9.25
C VAL A 49 14.44 5.14 -10.40
N ILE A 50 13.70 5.85 -11.26
CA ILE A 50 13.05 5.27 -12.44
C ILE A 50 13.84 5.69 -13.68
N MET A 51 14.08 4.74 -14.58
CA MET A 51 14.82 4.96 -15.82
C MET A 51 14.32 4.04 -16.93
N SER A 52 14.68 4.37 -18.18
CA SER A 52 14.49 3.45 -19.30
C SER A 52 15.43 2.25 -19.18
N ASP A 53 15.00 1.13 -19.76
CA ASP A 53 15.81 -0.10 -19.82
C ASP A 53 17.09 0.11 -20.64
N THR A 54 17.01 0.89 -21.72
CA THR A 54 18.17 1.27 -22.54
C THR A 54 19.18 2.06 -21.72
N LYS A 55 18.74 3.04 -20.92
CA LYS A 55 19.69 3.82 -20.11
C LYS A 55 20.30 3.00 -18.99
N ALA A 56 19.52 2.12 -18.36
CA ALA A 56 20.04 1.18 -17.37
C ALA A 56 21.15 0.30 -17.98
N ARG A 57 20.93 -0.24 -19.18
CA ARG A 57 21.93 -1.05 -19.91
C ARG A 57 23.20 -0.26 -20.25
N GLU A 58 23.07 0.95 -20.80
CA GLU A 58 24.21 1.82 -21.11
C GLU A 58 25.08 2.11 -19.88
N LEU A 59 24.45 2.27 -18.71
CA LEU A 59 25.12 2.55 -17.46
C LEU A 59 25.59 1.29 -16.72
N GLY A 60 25.37 0.09 -17.27
CA GLY A 60 25.73 -1.18 -16.62
C GLY A 60 24.96 -1.46 -15.33
N LEU A 61 23.78 -0.86 -15.15
CA LEU A 61 22.95 -1.02 -13.96
C LEU A 61 22.08 -2.28 -14.07
N THR A 62 21.89 -2.98 -12.95
CA THR A 62 20.95 -4.11 -12.83
C THR A 62 19.64 -3.61 -12.22
N PRO A 63 18.53 -3.52 -12.99
CA PRO A 63 17.25 -3.08 -12.45
C PRO A 63 16.66 -4.09 -11.44
N LEU A 64 16.01 -3.59 -10.39
CA LEU A 64 15.33 -4.44 -9.39
C LEU A 64 14.01 -5.01 -9.91
N ALA A 65 13.30 -4.24 -10.73
CA ALA A 65 11.99 -4.60 -11.27
C ALA A 65 11.69 -3.78 -12.53
N ARG A 66 10.59 -4.11 -13.22
CA ARG A 66 10.07 -3.37 -14.36
C ARG A 66 8.61 -2.97 -14.09
N ILE A 67 8.28 -1.72 -14.37
CA ILE A 67 6.88 -1.26 -14.37
C ILE A 67 6.22 -1.81 -15.64
N VAL A 68 5.37 -2.83 -15.50
CA VAL A 68 4.70 -3.49 -16.64
C VAL A 68 3.51 -2.67 -17.13
N SER A 69 2.68 -2.17 -16.21
CA SER A 69 1.54 -1.31 -16.49
C SER A 69 1.12 -0.55 -15.24
N THR A 70 0.28 0.47 -15.41
CA THR A 70 -0.38 1.19 -14.31
C THR A 70 -1.86 1.39 -14.63
N GLY A 71 -2.69 1.60 -13.61
CA GLY A 71 -4.13 1.84 -13.72
C GLY A 71 -4.57 2.96 -12.79
N VAL A 72 -5.52 3.78 -13.24
CA VAL A 72 -6.07 4.90 -12.46
C VAL A 72 -7.58 4.93 -12.68
N SER A 73 -8.35 5.04 -11.61
CA SER A 73 -9.80 5.13 -11.64
C SER A 73 -10.30 6.18 -10.65
N GLY A 74 -11.43 6.80 -10.96
CA GLY A 74 -12.19 7.66 -10.05
C GLY A 74 -13.52 7.02 -9.67
N LEU A 75 -14.00 7.33 -8.47
CA LEU A 75 -15.29 6.90 -7.95
C LEU A 75 -15.83 7.94 -6.95
N SER A 76 -17.05 7.71 -6.43
CA SER A 76 -17.63 8.56 -5.41
C SER A 76 -16.71 8.65 -4.17
N PRO A 77 -16.41 9.87 -3.66
CA PRO A 77 -15.58 10.05 -2.47
C PRO A 77 -16.10 9.32 -1.22
N GLU A 78 -17.42 9.12 -1.11
CA GLU A 78 -18.05 8.45 0.04
C GLU A 78 -17.65 6.97 0.17
N ILE A 79 -17.21 6.35 -0.92
CA ILE A 79 -16.79 4.94 -0.97
C ILE A 79 -15.35 4.79 -1.49
N MET A 80 -14.52 5.82 -1.33
CA MET A 80 -13.18 5.91 -1.93
C MET A 80 -12.28 4.68 -1.72
N GLY A 81 -12.46 3.95 -0.61
CA GLY A 81 -11.72 2.71 -0.32
C GLY A 81 -11.91 1.60 -1.36
N TYR A 82 -12.94 1.69 -2.21
CA TYR A 82 -13.19 0.74 -3.31
C TYR A 82 -12.41 1.05 -4.60
N GLY A 83 -11.71 2.19 -4.66
CA GLY A 83 -10.97 2.63 -5.84
C GLY A 83 -9.98 1.62 -6.44
N PRO A 84 -9.22 0.86 -5.62
CA PRO A 84 -8.30 -0.15 -6.14
C PRO A 84 -8.96 -1.24 -6.99
N VAL A 85 -10.26 -1.53 -6.85
CA VAL A 85 -10.92 -2.61 -7.60
C VAL A 85 -10.83 -2.36 -9.11
N GLU A 86 -11.21 -1.18 -9.57
CA GLU A 86 -11.17 -0.84 -11.00
C GLU A 86 -9.77 -0.46 -11.47
N ALA A 87 -8.97 0.21 -10.63
CA ALA A 87 -7.57 0.53 -10.96
C ALA A 87 -6.74 -0.74 -11.21
N SER A 88 -6.88 -1.77 -10.36
CA SER A 88 -6.19 -3.04 -10.50
C SER A 88 -6.65 -3.82 -11.74
N LYS A 89 -7.96 -3.90 -12.01
CA LYS A 89 -8.49 -4.51 -13.24
C LYS A 89 -7.93 -3.84 -14.50
N GLN A 90 -7.83 -2.51 -14.52
CA GLN A 90 -7.23 -1.78 -15.64
C GLN A 90 -5.74 -2.09 -15.81
N ALA A 91 -4.97 -2.10 -14.72
CA ALA A 91 -3.54 -2.41 -14.77
C ALA A 91 -3.29 -3.83 -15.29
N LEU A 92 -4.01 -4.82 -14.75
CA LEU A 92 -3.96 -6.22 -15.20
C LEU A 92 -4.31 -6.35 -16.68
N LYS A 93 -5.45 -5.77 -17.11
CA LYS A 93 -5.87 -5.78 -18.52
C LYS A 93 -4.82 -5.16 -19.46
N ARG A 94 -4.19 -4.05 -19.06
CA ARG A 94 -3.12 -3.40 -19.85
C ARG A 94 -1.85 -4.22 -19.92
N ALA A 95 -1.54 -4.97 -18.86
CA ALA A 95 -0.43 -5.90 -18.82
C ALA A 95 -0.72 -7.22 -19.57
N GLY A 96 -1.98 -7.49 -19.94
CA GLY A 96 -2.40 -8.78 -20.48
C GLY A 96 -2.38 -9.90 -19.44
N LEU A 97 -2.55 -9.55 -18.17
CA LEU A 97 -2.50 -10.45 -17.01
C LEU A 97 -3.89 -10.61 -16.38
N THR A 98 -4.02 -11.65 -15.56
CA THR A 98 -5.14 -11.96 -14.68
C THR A 98 -4.69 -11.86 -13.21
N ILE A 99 -5.63 -11.96 -12.26
CA ILE A 99 -5.28 -11.96 -10.83
C ILE A 99 -4.51 -13.22 -10.43
N ASP A 100 -4.73 -14.33 -11.14
CA ASP A 100 -4.06 -15.61 -10.88
C ASP A 100 -2.58 -15.60 -11.31
N ASP A 101 -2.16 -14.57 -12.06
CA ASP A 101 -0.77 -14.35 -12.45
C ASP A 101 0.04 -13.54 -11.42
N ILE A 102 -0.57 -13.16 -10.29
CA ILE A 102 0.08 -12.39 -9.21
C ILE A 102 0.52 -13.34 -8.09
N ASP A 103 1.81 -13.31 -7.75
CA ASP A 103 2.44 -14.10 -6.68
C ASP A 103 2.06 -13.65 -5.25
#